data_AF-A0A7S1GZG3-F1
#
_entry.id   AF-A0A7S1GZG3-F1
#
_cell.length_a   1.000
_cell.length_b   1.000
_cell.length_c   1.000
_cell.angle_alpha   90.00
_cell.angle_beta   90.00
_cell.angle_gamma   90.00
#
_symmetry.space_group_name_H-M   'P 1'
#
loop_
_entity.id
_entity.type
_entity.pdbx_description
1 polymer ?
#
loop_
_entity_poly.entity_id
_entity_poly.type
_entity_poly.pdbx_seq_one_letter_code
_entity_poly.pdbx_strand_id
1 'polypeptide(L)'
;LMFGAVNLVVNFGTVFVDQAYWQTALACRTPSSAVWGFIMGGLAWFSIPFAMASAMGLAARALDLPLTAAEANKGLVPPAVAVHMFGPPGAFLFACQVVVAVMSSGSSEQLAVAAIFSWDIYRRYINPEATGVQIIRCARIVICLFGIFSGLLAILLHTGLGLSLGWIYSSVGVFLGGAVLPIVFCLTWRHASGIGAICGAVGGMMFGITGWVV
;
A
#
# COMPACT_ATOMS: atom_id res chain seq x y z
N LEU A 1 6.00 15.73 14.25
CA LEU A 1 7.18 15.65 13.35
C LEU A 1 7.49 14.22 12.91
N MET A 2 7.72 13.29 13.85
CA MET A 2 8.09 11.89 13.53
C MET A 2 7.07 11.15 12.65
N PHE A 3 5.77 11.28 12.93
CA PHE A 3 4.71 10.71 12.09
C PHE A 3 4.74 11.25 10.65
N GLY A 4 5.03 12.54 10.46
CA GLY A 4 5.12 13.15 9.13
C GLY A 4 6.32 12.64 8.32
N ALA A 5 7.46 12.44 8.98
CA ALA A 5 8.65 11.86 8.35
C ALA A 5 8.43 10.39 7.95
N VAL A 6 7.83 9.59 8.85
CA VAL A 6 7.45 8.20 8.54
C VAL A 6 6.45 8.16 7.39
N ASN A 7 5.44 9.03 7.42
CA ASN A 7 4.43 9.10 6.37
C ASN A 7 5.05 9.45 5.01
N LEU A 8 6.00 10.38 4.95
CA LEU A 8 6.73 10.68 3.73
C LEU A 8 7.47 9.44 3.19
N VAL A 9 8.30 8.81 4.02
CA VAL A 9 9.11 7.64 3.61
C VAL A 9 8.22 6.48 3.16
N VAL A 10 7.15 6.19 3.90
CA VAL A 10 6.20 5.13 3.55
C VAL A 10 5.56 5.43 2.19
N ASN A 11 5.00 6.62 1.99
CA ASN A 11 4.29 6.95 0.75
C ASN A 11 5.21 6.96 -0.47
N PHE A 12 6.44 7.45 -0.35
CA PHE A 12 7.42 7.35 -1.43
C PHE A 12 7.78 5.89 -1.72
N GLY A 13 8.00 5.07 -0.69
CA GLY A 13 8.22 3.64 -0.83
C GLY A 13 7.08 2.94 -1.58
N THR A 14 5.85 3.16 -1.14
CA THR A 14 4.65 2.53 -1.71
C THR A 14 4.28 3.04 -3.10
N VAL A 15 4.82 4.17 -3.58
CA VAL A 15 4.53 4.64 -4.94
C VAL A 15 5.65 4.25 -5.91
N PHE A 16 6.91 4.38 -5.51
CA PHE A 16 8.04 4.12 -6.42
C PHE A 16 8.40 2.64 -6.51
N VAL A 17 8.19 1.87 -5.45
CA VAL A 17 8.60 0.46 -5.36
C VAL A 17 7.42 -0.47 -5.70
N ASP A 18 6.19 0.03 -5.70
CA ASP A 18 5.00 -0.77 -5.95
C ASP A 18 4.71 -0.96 -7.44
N GLN A 19 4.67 -2.23 -7.84
CA GLN A 19 4.42 -2.66 -9.20
C GLN A 19 3.00 -2.32 -9.69
N ALA A 20 2.00 -2.18 -8.83
CA ALA A 20 0.65 -1.80 -9.24
C ALA A 20 0.61 -0.42 -9.93
N TYR A 21 1.41 0.53 -9.42
CA TYR A 21 1.54 1.86 -10.03
C TYR A 21 2.24 1.79 -11.39
N TRP A 22 3.34 1.03 -11.50
CA TRP A 22 4.07 0.86 -12.75
C TRP A 22 3.21 0.20 -13.84
N GLN A 23 2.43 -0.81 -13.48
CA GLN A 23 1.51 -1.46 -14.41
C GLN A 23 0.42 -0.51 -14.89
N THR A 24 -0.14 0.29 -13.99
CA THR A 24 -1.15 1.30 -14.33
C THR A 24 -0.56 2.35 -15.28
N ALA A 25 0.68 2.79 -15.04
CA ALA A 25 1.39 3.71 -15.93
C ALA A 25 1.61 3.10 -17.33
N LEU A 26 2.01 1.83 -17.40
CA LEU A 26 2.25 1.11 -18.65
C LEU A 26 0.95 0.79 -19.42
N ALA A 27 -0.17 0.66 -18.72
CA ALA A 27 -1.48 0.43 -19.33
C ALA A 27 -2.06 1.70 -20.00
N CYS A 28 -1.51 2.88 -19.73
CA CYS A 28 -1.97 4.13 -20.30
C CYS A 28 -1.62 4.24 -21.79
N ARG A 29 -2.57 4.72 -22.60
CA ARG A 29 -2.42 4.83 -24.07
C ARG A 29 -1.33 5.81 -24.51
N THR A 30 -1.12 6.89 -23.75
CA THR A 30 -0.10 7.90 -24.03
C THR A 30 0.60 8.33 -22.74
N PRO A 31 1.89 8.75 -22.80
CA PRO A 31 2.61 9.25 -21.64
C PRO A 31 1.92 10.44 -20.96
N SER A 32 1.34 11.36 -21.75
CA SER A 32 0.60 12.51 -21.22
C SER A 32 -0.62 12.09 -20.40
N SER A 33 -1.34 11.05 -20.86
CA SER A 33 -2.48 10.50 -20.12
C SER A 33 -2.07 9.87 -18.79
N ALA A 34 -0.90 9.23 -18.72
CA ALA A 34 -0.38 8.67 -17.47
C ALA A 34 -0.06 9.78 -16.46
N VAL A 35 0.63 10.84 -16.90
CA VAL A 35 1.00 11.98 -16.04
C VAL A 35 -0.25 12.67 -15.49
N TRP A 36 -1.20 13.03 -16.36
CA TRP A 36 -2.44 13.67 -15.91
C TRP A 36 -3.31 12.73 -15.07
N GLY A 37 -3.30 11.42 -15.36
CA GLY A 37 -3.96 10.41 -14.54
C GLY A 37 -3.43 10.40 -13.10
N PHE A 38 -2.11 10.38 -12.93
CA PHE A 38 -1.50 10.41 -11.59
C PHE A 38 -1.70 11.75 -10.87
N ILE A 39 -1.62 12.89 -11.57
CA ILE A 39 -1.88 14.21 -10.98
C ILE A 39 -3.33 14.30 -10.48
N MET A 40 -4.29 13.93 -11.32
CA MET A 40 -5.71 13.93 -10.96
C MET A 40 -6.00 12.93 -9.84
N GLY A 41 -5.39 11.75 -9.87
CA GLY A 41 -5.47 10.76 -8.80
C GLY A 41 -4.93 11.27 -7.46
N GLY A 42 -3.77 11.94 -7.48
CA GLY A 42 -3.17 12.55 -6.29
C GLY A 42 -4.02 13.69 -5.72
N LEU A 43 -4.59 14.55 -6.58
CA LEU A 43 -5.51 15.62 -6.16
C LEU A 43 -6.81 15.06 -5.58
N ALA A 44 -7.37 14.00 -6.18
CA ALA A 44 -8.54 13.32 -5.65
C ALA A 44 -8.23 12.68 -4.29
N TRP A 45 -7.05 12.09 -4.12
CA TRP A 45 -6.64 11.47 -2.87
C TRP A 45 -6.57 12.48 -1.73
N PHE A 46 -6.13 13.72 -1.97
CA PHE A 46 -6.10 14.79 -0.94
C PHE A 46 -7.45 15.01 -0.26
N SER A 47 -8.56 14.79 -0.99
CA SER A 47 -9.91 14.96 -0.44
C SER A 47 -10.21 13.98 0.71
N ILE A 48 -9.58 12.81 0.73
CA ILE A 48 -9.83 11.78 1.75
C ILE A 48 -9.24 12.19 3.13
N PRO A 49 -7.92 12.43 3.30
CA PRO A 49 -7.38 12.87 4.58
C PRO A 49 -7.85 14.28 4.94
N PHE A 50 -7.99 15.19 3.96
CA PHE A 50 -8.40 16.57 4.25
C PHE A 50 -9.88 16.65 4.64
N ALA A 51 -10.79 16.20 3.80
CA ALA A 51 -12.21 16.35 4.07
C ALA A 51 -12.73 15.24 5.00
N MET A 52 -12.48 13.97 4.69
CA MET A 52 -13.10 12.88 5.45
C MET A 52 -12.45 12.69 6.83
N ALA A 53 -11.12 12.54 6.91
CA ALA A 53 -10.48 12.29 8.19
C ALA A 53 -10.55 13.50 9.14
N SER A 54 -10.32 14.72 8.63
CA SER A 54 -10.40 15.92 9.47
C SER A 54 -11.82 16.24 9.91
N ALA A 55 -12.82 16.14 9.02
CA ALA A 55 -14.21 16.39 9.40
C ALA A 55 -14.70 15.38 10.44
N MET A 56 -14.42 14.08 10.24
CA MET A 56 -14.82 13.05 11.19
C MET A 56 -14.06 13.17 12.52
N GLY A 57 -12.76 13.48 12.49
CA GLY A 57 -11.96 13.69 13.70
C GLY A 57 -12.41 14.91 14.52
N LEU A 58 -12.70 16.03 13.85
CA LEU A 58 -13.25 17.22 14.51
C LEU A 58 -14.68 17.00 15.01
N ALA A 59 -15.52 16.31 14.23
CA ALA A 59 -16.88 15.96 14.65
C ALA A 59 -16.87 15.08 15.90
N ALA A 60 -15.97 14.09 15.98
CA ALA A 60 -15.82 13.26 17.19
C ALA A 60 -15.50 14.08 18.44
N ARG A 61 -14.64 15.10 18.29
CA ARG A 61 -14.28 16.01 19.39
C ARG A 61 -15.40 17.00 19.72
N ALA A 62 -16.09 17.53 18.72
CA ALA A 62 -17.17 18.49 18.91
C ALA A 62 -18.41 17.84 19.55
N LEU A 63 -18.67 16.57 19.25
CA LEU A 63 -19.79 15.79 19.81
C LEU A 63 -19.45 15.14 21.16
N ASP A 64 -18.24 15.35 21.68
CA ASP A 64 -17.72 14.75 22.92
C ASP A 64 -18.01 13.24 23.02
N LEU A 65 -17.76 12.51 21.92
CA LEU A 65 -18.03 11.07 21.88
C LEU A 65 -17.16 10.34 22.92
N PRO A 66 -17.71 9.35 23.66
CA PRO A 66 -17.00 8.61 24.70
C PRO A 66 -16.02 7.59 24.08
N LEU A 67 -15.05 8.07 23.30
CA LEU A 67 -14.03 7.28 22.64
C LEU A 67 -12.77 7.24 23.50
N THR A 68 -12.35 6.04 23.86
CA THR A 68 -11.06 5.84 24.52
C THR A 68 -9.91 6.05 23.55
N ALA A 69 -8.73 6.41 24.06
CA ALA A 69 -7.51 6.48 23.25
C ALA A 69 -7.19 5.14 22.56
N ALA A 70 -7.56 4.01 23.17
CA ALA A 70 -7.38 2.69 22.58
C ALA A 70 -8.28 2.47 21.36
N GLU A 71 -9.54 2.89 21.41
CA GLU A 71 -10.48 2.80 20.27
C GLU A 71 -10.09 3.76 19.15
N ALA A 72 -9.62 4.95 19.49
CA ALA A 72 -9.09 5.90 18.52
C ALA A 72 -7.87 5.32 17.77
N ASN A 73 -6.94 4.68 18.50
CA ASN A 73 -5.77 4.01 17.91
C ASN A 73 -6.13 2.77 17.08
N LYS A 74 -7.31 2.17 17.29
CA LYS A 74 -7.86 1.10 16.44
C LYS A 74 -8.55 1.64 15.16
N GLY A 75 -8.57 2.95 14.96
CA GLY A 75 -9.22 3.57 13.78
C GLY A 75 -10.74 3.61 13.87
N LEU A 76 -11.32 3.50 15.07
CA LEU A 76 -12.78 3.46 15.26
C LEU A 76 -13.46 4.84 15.29
N VAL A 77 -12.68 5.93 15.17
CA VAL A 77 -13.21 7.30 15.22
C VAL A 77 -14.22 7.57 14.10
N PRO A 78 -13.92 7.32 12.81
CA PRO A 78 -14.89 7.60 11.75
C PRO A 78 -16.16 6.74 11.80
N PRO A 79 -16.09 5.41 12.08
CA PRO A 79 -17.30 4.61 12.32
C PRO A 79 -18.18 5.14 13.46
N ALA A 80 -17.57 5.55 14.58
CA ALA A 80 -18.32 6.03 15.74
C ALA A 80 -19.10 7.31 15.44
N VAL A 81 -18.49 8.23 14.70
CA VAL A 81 -19.14 9.47 14.23
C VAL A 81 -20.26 9.16 13.24
N ALA A 82 -20.02 8.26 12.29
CA ALA A 82 -21.03 7.86 11.30
C ALA A 82 -22.27 7.24 11.97
N VAL A 83 -22.08 6.38 12.97
CA VAL A 83 -23.16 5.79 13.76
C VAL A 83 -23.91 6.85 14.55
N HIS A 84 -23.19 7.79 15.19
CA HIS A 84 -23.81 8.82 16.02
C HIS A 84 -24.64 9.83 15.20
N MET A 85 -24.16 10.23 14.02
CA MET A 85 -24.83 11.24 13.20
C MET A 85 -25.98 10.67 12.35
N PHE A 86 -25.80 9.48 11.78
CA PHE A 86 -26.72 8.92 10.78
C PHE A 86 -27.41 7.62 11.26
N GLY A 87 -27.16 7.18 12.48
CA GLY A 87 -27.74 5.97 13.05
C GLY A 87 -27.26 4.69 12.35
N PRO A 88 -28.06 3.59 12.43
CA PRO A 88 -27.72 2.31 11.81
C PRO A 88 -27.45 2.37 10.29
N PRO A 89 -28.16 3.19 9.48
CA PRO A 89 -27.84 3.35 8.06
C PRO A 89 -26.44 3.91 7.81
N GLY A 90 -25.99 4.86 8.64
CA GLY A 90 -24.63 5.43 8.55
C GLY A 90 -23.54 4.40 8.76
N ALA A 91 -23.73 3.53 9.75
CA ALA A 91 -22.81 2.43 10.04
C ALA A 91 -22.68 1.47 8.85
N PHE A 92 -23.82 1.14 8.22
CA PHE A 92 -23.85 0.26 7.04
C PHE A 92 -23.13 0.90 5.84
N LEU A 93 -23.41 2.18 5.55
CA LEU A 93 -22.76 2.89 4.45
C LEU A 93 -21.24 3.00 4.66
N PHE A 94 -20.82 3.28 5.89
CA PHE A 94 -19.40 3.33 6.24
C PHE A 94 -18.73 1.95 6.07
N ALA A 95 -19.36 0.87 6.55
CA ALA A 95 -18.86 -0.48 6.37
C ALA A 95 -18.74 -0.85 4.88
N CYS A 96 -19.75 -0.54 4.08
CA CYS A 96 -19.71 -0.73 2.63
C CYS A 96 -18.57 0.04 1.97
N GLN A 97 -18.38 1.32 2.33
CA GLN A 97 -17.27 2.13 1.83
C GLN A 97 -15.92 1.48 2.12
N VAL A 98 -15.68 1.03 3.35
CA VAL A 98 -14.42 0.38 3.75
C VAL A 98 -14.20 -0.92 2.97
N VAL A 99 -15.24 -1.74 2.80
CA VAL A 99 -15.15 -2.99 2.03
C VAL A 99 -14.78 -2.71 0.57
N VAL A 100 -15.42 -1.73 -0.06
CA VAL A 100 -15.12 -1.34 -1.45
C VAL A 100 -13.69 -0.79 -1.56
N ALA A 101 -13.25 0.04 -0.61
CA ALA A 101 -11.89 0.58 -0.60
C ALA A 101 -10.84 -0.53 -0.49
N VAL A 102 -11.01 -1.47 0.45
CA VAL A 102 -10.10 -2.60 0.65
C VAL A 102 -10.10 -3.53 -0.56
N MET A 103 -11.27 -3.82 -1.14
CA MET A 103 -11.36 -4.68 -2.33
C MET A 103 -10.69 -4.06 -3.55
N SER A 104 -10.86 -2.75 -3.75
CA SER A 104 -10.24 -2.00 -4.84
C SER A 104 -8.71 -2.08 -4.75
N SER A 105 -8.13 -1.66 -3.62
CA SER A 105 -6.67 -1.71 -3.39
C SER A 105 -6.14 -3.15 -3.41
N GLY A 106 -6.84 -4.08 -2.76
CA GLY A 106 -6.44 -5.48 -2.70
C GLY A 106 -6.37 -6.16 -4.08
N SER A 107 -7.27 -5.81 -5.00
CA SER A 107 -7.25 -6.37 -6.35
C SER A 107 -6.01 -5.95 -7.15
N SER A 108 -5.58 -4.68 -7.02
CA SER A 108 -4.38 -4.15 -7.67
C SER A 108 -3.11 -4.81 -7.13
N GLU A 109 -3.00 -4.97 -5.82
CA GLU A 109 -1.87 -5.62 -5.15
C GLU A 109 -1.75 -7.10 -5.53
N GLN A 110 -2.87 -7.82 -5.56
CA GLN A 110 -2.88 -9.22 -6.00
C GLN A 110 -2.43 -9.37 -7.46
N LEU A 111 -2.85 -8.44 -8.33
CA LEU A 111 -2.41 -8.43 -9.72
C LEU A 111 -0.91 -8.10 -9.86
N ALA A 112 -0.42 -7.15 -9.05
CA ALA A 112 0.98 -6.78 -9.00
C ALA A 112 1.86 -7.99 -8.64
N VAL A 113 1.53 -8.69 -7.55
CA VAL A 113 2.25 -9.91 -7.12
C VAL A 113 2.17 -11.01 -8.17
N ALA A 114 0.99 -11.22 -8.76
CA ALA A 114 0.80 -12.23 -9.79
C ALA A 114 1.64 -11.96 -11.04
N ALA A 115 1.78 -10.70 -11.43
CA ALA A 115 2.61 -10.31 -12.56
C ALA A 115 4.10 -10.49 -12.27
N ILE A 116 4.58 -10.09 -11.08
CA ILE A 116 5.98 -10.32 -10.67
C ILE A 116 6.28 -11.81 -10.74
N PHE A 117 5.44 -12.66 -10.15
CA PHE A 117 5.68 -14.10 -10.17
C PHE A 117 5.61 -14.67 -11.59
N SER A 118 4.66 -14.24 -12.42
CA SER A 118 4.45 -14.83 -13.74
C SER A 118 5.52 -14.39 -14.76
N TRP A 119 5.96 -13.15 -14.70
CA TRP A 119 6.93 -12.57 -15.64
C TRP A 119 8.36 -12.70 -15.16
N ASP A 120 8.63 -12.36 -13.90
CA ASP A 120 9.99 -12.25 -13.38
C ASP A 120 10.51 -13.58 -12.84
N ILE A 121 9.62 -14.48 -12.40
CA ILE A 121 10.00 -15.81 -11.89
C ILE A 121 9.69 -16.88 -12.92
N TYR A 122 8.41 -17.07 -13.24
CA TYR A 122 7.95 -18.18 -14.08
C TYR A 122 8.50 -18.07 -15.50
N ARG A 123 8.27 -16.95 -16.20
CA ARG A 123 8.80 -16.78 -17.55
C ARG A 123 10.33 -16.67 -17.56
N ARG A 124 10.96 -15.99 -16.61
CA ARG A 124 12.43 -15.79 -16.66
C ARG A 124 13.23 -17.04 -16.33
N TYR A 125 12.81 -17.83 -15.34
CA TYR A 125 13.63 -18.91 -14.77
C TYR A 125 13.04 -20.31 -14.94
N ILE A 126 11.70 -20.46 -14.95
CA ILE A 126 11.04 -21.78 -14.98
C ILE A 126 10.76 -22.21 -16.42
N ASN A 127 10.15 -21.33 -17.21
CA ASN A 127 9.83 -21.59 -18.61
C ASN A 127 10.01 -20.33 -19.48
N PRO A 128 11.23 -20.10 -20.02
CA PRO A 128 11.55 -18.99 -20.93
C PRO A 128 10.64 -18.87 -22.16
N GLU A 129 10.14 -19.99 -22.65
CA GLU A 129 9.28 -20.07 -23.84
C GLU A 129 7.78 -20.14 -23.50
N ALA A 130 7.41 -19.77 -22.27
CA ALA A 130 6.01 -19.77 -21.86
C ALA A 130 5.13 -18.91 -22.78
N THR A 131 4.06 -19.52 -23.29
CA THR A 131 3.03 -18.85 -24.08
C THR A 131 2.18 -17.91 -23.20
N GLY A 132 1.56 -16.89 -23.80
CA GLY A 132 0.70 -15.95 -23.06
C GLY A 132 -0.43 -16.63 -22.26
N VAL A 133 -0.99 -17.72 -22.79
CA VAL A 133 -2.02 -18.51 -22.10
C VAL A 133 -1.47 -19.19 -20.85
N GLN A 134 -0.24 -19.71 -20.89
CA GLN A 134 0.42 -20.32 -19.72
C GLN A 134 0.75 -19.27 -18.67
N ILE A 135 1.20 -18.08 -19.07
CA ILE A 135 1.48 -16.95 -18.16
C ILE A 135 0.19 -16.54 -17.42
N ILE A 136 -0.93 -16.40 -18.14
CA ILE A 136 -2.23 -16.05 -17.52
C ILE A 136 -2.72 -17.15 -16.57
N ARG A 137 -2.52 -18.44 -16.92
CA ARG A 137 -2.85 -19.56 -16.01
C ARG A 137 -2.01 -19.51 -14.73
N CYS A 138 -0.70 -19.27 -14.85
CA CYS A 138 0.19 -19.09 -13.72
C CYS A 138 -0.27 -17.92 -12.83
N ALA A 139 -0.55 -16.76 -13.43
CA ALA A 139 -1.03 -15.58 -12.70
C ALA A 139 -2.31 -15.88 -11.89
N ARG A 140 -3.31 -16.56 -12.48
CA ARG A 140 -4.54 -16.92 -11.76
C ARG A 140 -4.28 -17.82 -10.54
N ILE A 141 -3.38 -18.78 -10.67
CA ILE A 141 -2.99 -19.66 -9.56
C ILE A 141 -2.31 -18.86 -8.46
N VAL A 142 -1.39 -17.97 -8.83
CA VAL A 142 -0.67 -17.11 -7.88
C VAL A 142 -1.63 -16.18 -7.14
N ILE A 143 -2.62 -15.60 -7.82
CA ILE A 143 -3.65 -14.75 -7.18
C ILE A 143 -4.37 -15.54 -6.08
N CYS A 144 -4.83 -16.76 -6.36
CA CYS A 144 -5.52 -17.58 -5.37
C CYS A 144 -4.61 -17.96 -4.19
N LEU A 145 -3.38 -18.41 -4.46
CA LEU A 145 -2.43 -18.81 -3.42
C LEU A 145 -2.01 -17.63 -2.55
N PHE A 146 -1.70 -16.49 -3.16
CA PHE A 146 -1.30 -15.29 -2.45
C PHE A 146 -2.47 -14.65 -1.69
N GLY A 147 -3.70 -14.72 -2.21
CA GLY A 147 -4.90 -14.32 -1.49
C GLY A 147 -5.11 -15.11 -0.20
N ILE A 148 -4.94 -16.44 -0.25
CA ILE A 148 -5.02 -17.30 0.95
C ILE A 148 -3.86 -16.98 1.90
N PHE A 149 -2.64 -16.88 1.38
CA PHE A 149 -1.45 -16.58 2.19
C PHE A 149 -1.55 -15.23 2.90
N SER A 150 -1.91 -14.16 2.18
CA SER A 150 -2.07 -12.82 2.75
C SER A 150 -3.19 -12.75 3.78
N GLY A 151 -4.31 -13.45 3.55
CA GLY A 151 -5.39 -13.56 4.54
C GLY A 151 -4.95 -14.26 5.82
N LEU A 152 -4.25 -15.39 5.72
CA LEU A 152 -3.71 -16.11 6.88
C LEU A 152 -2.67 -15.26 7.63
N LEU A 153 -1.79 -14.58 6.90
CA LEU A 153 -0.79 -13.69 7.47
C LEU A 153 -1.45 -12.52 8.20
N ALA A 154 -2.50 -11.92 7.64
CA ALA A 154 -3.25 -10.84 8.29
C ALA A 154 -3.88 -11.30 9.60
N ILE A 155 -4.49 -12.49 9.64
CA ILE A 155 -5.04 -13.08 10.87
C ILE A 155 -3.93 -13.30 11.89
N LEU A 156 -2.79 -13.88 11.49
CA LEU A 156 -1.66 -14.15 12.37
C LEU A 156 -1.06 -12.86 12.97
N LEU A 157 -0.86 -11.83 12.16
CA LEU A 157 -0.32 -10.55 12.61
C LEU A 157 -1.26 -9.85 13.58
N HIS A 158 -2.58 -9.89 13.32
CA HIS A 158 -3.55 -9.22 14.16
C HIS A 158 -3.88 -9.99 15.45
N THR A 159 -4.16 -11.29 15.35
CA THR A 159 -4.61 -12.12 16.49
C THR A 159 -3.47 -12.81 17.22
N GLY A 160 -2.40 -13.19 16.53
CA GLY A 160 -1.27 -13.91 17.12
C GLY A 160 -0.24 -12.99 17.77
N LEU A 161 0.09 -11.88 17.12
CA LEU A 161 1.12 -10.93 17.60
C LEU A 161 0.57 -9.64 18.19
N GLY A 162 -0.74 -9.37 18.05
CA GLY A 162 -1.39 -8.19 18.60
C GLY A 162 -0.83 -6.86 18.07
N LEU A 163 -0.24 -6.86 16.87
CA LEU A 163 0.44 -5.69 16.31
C LEU A 163 -0.55 -4.57 15.99
N SER A 164 -0.14 -3.34 16.27
CA SER A 164 -0.96 -2.15 15.98
C SER A 164 -0.91 -1.79 14.49
N LEU A 165 -1.98 -1.16 14.00
CA LEU A 165 -2.06 -0.58 12.64
C LEU A 165 -0.86 0.34 12.35
N GLY A 166 -0.47 1.15 13.34
CA GLY A 166 0.69 2.04 13.24
C GLY A 166 2.00 1.27 13.05
N TRP A 167 2.19 0.16 13.75
CA TRP A 167 3.38 -0.68 13.59
C TRP A 167 3.46 -1.29 12.18
N ILE A 168 2.34 -1.81 11.67
CA ILE A 168 2.28 -2.36 10.31
C ILE A 168 2.61 -1.26 9.29
N TYR A 169 1.99 -0.08 9.42
CA TYR A 169 2.26 1.06 8.54
C TYR A 169 3.74 1.49 8.58
N SER A 170 4.35 1.56 9.77
CA SER A 170 5.77 1.87 9.91
C SER A 170 6.67 0.81 9.28
N SER A 171 6.33 -0.47 9.42
CA SER A 171 7.13 -1.57 8.87
C SER A 171 7.23 -1.51 7.34
N VAL A 172 6.15 -1.11 6.66
CA VAL A 172 6.12 -0.92 5.19
C VAL A 172 7.15 0.11 4.76
N GLY A 173 7.25 1.24 5.47
CA GLY A 173 8.24 2.28 5.18
C GLY A 173 9.67 1.84 5.44
N VAL A 174 9.89 1.03 6.48
CA VAL A 174 11.22 0.49 6.83
C VAL A 174 11.69 -0.51 5.77
N PHE A 175 10.83 -1.41 5.32
CA PHE A 175 11.20 -2.42 4.32
C PHE A 175 11.33 -1.85 2.91
N LEU A 176 10.45 -0.92 2.51
CA LEU A 176 10.42 -0.40 1.14
C LEU A 176 11.27 0.87 0.96
N GLY A 177 11.41 1.69 1.99
CA GLY A 177 12.02 3.02 1.89
C GLY A 177 13.46 3.01 1.37
N GLY A 178 14.21 1.94 1.67
CA GLY A 178 15.59 1.77 1.21
C GLY A 178 15.74 1.66 -0.31
N ALA A 179 14.70 1.21 -1.03
CA ALA A 179 14.77 1.00 -2.48
C ALA A 179 14.45 2.26 -3.32
N VAL A 180 13.88 3.30 -2.71
CA VAL A 180 13.42 4.52 -3.43
C VAL A 180 14.58 5.24 -4.13
N LEU A 181 15.65 5.57 -3.40
CA LEU A 181 16.80 6.29 -3.95
C LEU A 181 17.54 5.49 -5.04
N PRO A 182 17.81 4.18 -4.87
CA PRO A 182 18.33 3.33 -5.93
C PRO A 182 17.50 3.40 -7.23
N ILE A 183 16.17 3.32 -7.14
CA ILE A 183 15.29 3.39 -8.32
C ILE A 183 15.42 4.76 -8.99
N VAL A 184 15.39 5.85 -8.22
CA VAL A 184 15.55 7.21 -8.76
C VAL A 184 16.89 7.38 -9.46
N PHE A 185 18.00 6.88 -8.88
CA PHE A 185 19.30 6.94 -9.53
C PHE A 185 19.37 6.08 -10.79
N CYS A 186 18.75 4.91 -10.83
CA CYS A 186 18.66 4.10 -12.06
C CYS A 186 17.93 4.84 -13.20
N LEU A 187 16.97 5.72 -12.88
CA LEU A 187 16.21 6.47 -13.88
C LEU A 187 16.88 7.78 -14.31
N THR A 188 17.59 8.44 -13.40
CA THR A 188 18.15 9.80 -13.63
C THR A 188 19.64 9.81 -13.93
N TRP A 189 20.38 8.78 -13.51
CA TRP A 189 21.84 8.73 -13.60
C TRP A 189 22.30 7.66 -14.59
N ARG A 190 22.89 8.13 -15.71
CA ARG A 190 23.45 7.29 -16.78
C ARG A 190 24.56 6.30 -16.36
N HIS A 191 25.25 6.55 -15.24
CA HIS A 191 26.33 5.67 -14.73
C HIS A 191 25.89 4.83 -13.52
N ALA A 192 24.60 4.78 -13.20
CA ALA A 192 24.10 3.92 -12.15
C ALA A 192 24.40 2.44 -12.50
N SER A 193 25.21 1.79 -11.67
CA SER A 193 25.54 0.37 -11.83
C SER A 193 24.48 -0.51 -11.18
N GLY A 194 24.20 -1.68 -11.78
CA GLY A 194 23.25 -2.64 -11.20
C GLY A 194 23.65 -3.12 -9.80
N ILE A 195 24.95 -3.29 -9.56
CA ILE A 195 25.49 -3.66 -8.25
C ILE A 195 25.25 -2.52 -7.24
N GLY A 196 25.51 -1.27 -7.64
CA GLY A 196 25.25 -0.11 -6.78
C GLY A 196 23.79 0.04 -6.39
N ALA A 197 22.87 -0.23 -7.32
CA ALA A 197 21.43 -0.21 -7.05
C ALA A 197 21.01 -1.30 -6.04
N ILE A 198 21.50 -2.53 -6.22
CA ILE A 198 21.21 -3.66 -5.32
C ILE A 198 21.79 -3.39 -3.92
N CYS A 199 23.07 -3.01 -3.84
CA CYS A 199 23.72 -2.70 -2.57
C CYS A 199 23.05 -1.52 -1.85
N GLY A 200 22.63 -0.49 -2.60
CA GLY A 200 21.89 0.65 -2.05
C GLY A 200 20.52 0.24 -1.49
N ALA A 201 19.76 -0.58 -2.21
CA ALA A 201 18.44 -1.04 -1.77
C ALA A 201 18.52 -1.95 -0.53
N VAL A 202 19.39 -2.96 -0.58
CA VAL A 202 19.57 -3.91 0.53
C VAL A 202 20.20 -3.22 1.73
N GLY A 203 21.23 -2.39 1.52
CA GLY A 203 21.86 -1.60 2.58
C GLY A 203 20.87 -0.67 3.25
N GLY A 204 20.08 0.09 2.47
CA GLY A 204 19.04 0.97 2.99
C GLY A 204 17.99 0.23 3.81
N MET A 205 17.56 -0.95 3.37
CA MET A 205 16.64 -1.80 4.14
C MET A 205 17.26 -2.26 5.46
N MET A 206 18.51 -2.72 5.46
CA MET A 206 19.19 -3.19 6.67
C MET A 206 19.43 -2.06 7.69
N PHE A 207 19.84 -0.88 7.23
CA PHE A 207 19.97 0.30 8.10
C PHE A 207 18.61 0.76 8.62
N GLY A 208 17.56 0.72 7.79
CA GLY A 208 16.19 1.02 8.20
C GLY A 208 15.71 0.07 9.30
N ILE A 209 15.93 -1.23 9.14
CA ILE A 209 15.57 -2.23 10.17
C ILE A 209 16.37 -1.98 11.45
N THR A 210 17.68 -1.74 11.32
CA THR A 210 18.54 -1.49 12.49
C THR A 210 18.08 -0.26 13.27
N GLY A 211 17.81 0.85 12.57
CA GLY A 211 17.33 2.08 13.20
C GLY A 211 15.87 2.03 13.67
N TRP A 212 15.11 1.01 13.29
CA TRP A 212 13.74 0.80 13.77
C TRP A 212 13.69 -0.13 14.99
N VAL A 213 14.64 -1.06 15.11
CA VAL A 213 14.72 -2.04 16.21
C VAL A 213 15.52 -1.52 17.40
N VAL A 214 16.55 -0.69 17.16
CA VAL A 214 17.40 -0.06 18.20
C VAL A 214 16.80 1.25 18.66
#